data_AF-A0A7C1W7P6-F1
#
_entry.id   AF-A0A7C1W7P6-F1
#
_cell.length_a   1.000
_cell.length_b   1.000
_cell.length_c   1.000
_cell.angle_alpha   90.00
_cell.angle_beta   90.00
_cell.angle_gamma   90.00
#
_symmetry.space_group_name_H-M   'P 1'
#
loop_
_entity.id
_entity.type
_entity.pdbx_description
1 polymer ?
#
loop_
_entity_poly.entity_id
_entity_poly.type
_entity_poly.pdbx_seq_one_letter_code
_entity_poly.pdbx_strand_id
1 'polypeptide(L)'
;MTKILVLALVLLAITLGSWFLLGPKPQEKNAPHYAVRVVTIRQYSRDEMVSIANQGDKPVDISGWTLWAHRPNKTIGIAYRFPQDCVLKSQQMIRVHSGPEALGHSSTKCQGKTPDLFWTLRYVWCDSNGDSAYLYDAKGNLANRFEYGAGWHLSAVVPCAPSG
;
A
#
# COMPACT_ATOMS: atom_id res chain seq x y z
N MET A 1 40.01 0.92 -48.67
CA MET A 1 38.76 1.59 -48.27
C MET A 1 37.85 0.55 -47.65
N THR A 2 37.83 0.44 -46.32
CA THR A 2 36.92 -0.49 -45.63
C THR A 2 36.53 0.13 -44.30
N LYS A 3 35.39 0.80 -44.27
CA LYS A 3 34.76 1.33 -43.05
C LYS A 3 33.80 0.27 -42.54
N ILE A 4 34.11 -0.36 -41.42
CA ILE A 4 33.10 -1.02 -40.58
C ILE A 4 33.44 -0.66 -39.13
N LEU A 5 32.83 0.44 -38.68
CA LEU A 5 32.78 0.84 -37.28
C LEU A 5 31.34 0.56 -36.84
N VAL A 6 31.08 -0.61 -36.26
CA VAL A 6 29.79 -0.91 -35.64
C VAL A 6 29.86 -0.39 -34.21
N LEU A 7 29.34 0.82 -33.99
CA LEU A 7 28.98 1.31 -32.66
C LEU A 7 27.83 0.45 -32.14
N ALA A 8 28.11 -0.47 -31.23
CA ALA A 8 27.11 -1.07 -30.36
C ALA A 8 27.00 -0.23 -29.08
N LEU A 9 26.25 0.87 -29.18
CA LEU A 9 25.69 1.59 -28.04
C LEU A 9 24.38 0.90 -27.66
N VAL A 10 24.41 0.01 -26.67
CA VAL A 10 23.21 -0.34 -25.90
C VAL A 10 23.49 -0.14 -24.43
N LEU A 11 22.80 0.86 -23.91
CA LEU A 11 22.69 1.30 -22.53
C LEU A 11 22.23 0.20 -21.56
N LEU A 12 22.41 0.52 -20.27
CA LEU A 12 21.72 0.01 -19.08
C LEU A 12 22.40 -1.11 -18.27
N ALA A 13 23.58 -0.80 -17.75
CA ALA A 13 23.88 -1.14 -16.36
C ALA A 13 23.20 -0.10 -15.43
N ILE A 14 21.87 -0.17 -15.27
CA ILE A 14 21.22 0.35 -14.07
C ILE A 14 21.28 -0.79 -13.06
N THR A 15 22.46 -0.97 -12.47
CA THR A 15 22.60 -1.74 -11.26
C THR A 15 22.08 -0.88 -10.11
N LEU A 16 21.07 -1.41 -9.41
CA LEU A 16 20.64 -1.00 -8.07
C LEU A 16 19.98 0.39 -7.97
N GLY A 17 18.64 0.43 -7.95
CA GLY A 17 17.92 1.47 -7.17
C GLY A 17 16.75 2.21 -7.83
N SER A 18 16.47 2.05 -9.13
CA SER A 18 15.46 2.90 -9.81
C SER A 18 14.09 2.27 -10.05
N TRP A 19 13.62 1.36 -9.19
CA TRP A 19 12.18 1.03 -9.16
C TRP A 19 11.33 2.07 -8.43
N PHE A 20 11.96 3.07 -7.79
CA PHE A 20 11.24 4.20 -7.19
C PHE A 20 10.58 5.15 -8.21
N LEU A 21 10.94 5.09 -9.50
CA LEU A 21 10.48 6.04 -10.53
C LEU A 21 9.47 5.48 -11.55
N LEU A 22 9.27 4.16 -11.63
CA LEU A 22 8.53 3.52 -12.74
C LEU A 22 7.27 2.74 -12.33
N GLY A 23 6.81 2.87 -11.08
CA GLY A 23 5.63 2.18 -10.59
C GLY A 23 5.96 0.86 -9.88
N PRO A 24 4.94 0.09 -9.47
CA PRO A 24 5.12 -1.06 -8.59
C PRO A 24 6.00 -2.13 -9.25
N LYS A 25 6.91 -2.71 -8.47
CA LYS A 25 7.71 -3.87 -8.89
C LYS A 25 6.74 -4.97 -9.39
N PRO A 26 6.90 -5.48 -10.63
CA PRO A 26 6.13 -6.61 -11.11
C PRO A 26 6.24 -7.80 -10.15
N GLN A 27 5.14 -8.55 -9.98
CA GLN A 27 5.13 -9.70 -9.08
C GLN A 27 6.15 -10.74 -9.58
N GLU A 28 7.14 -11.03 -8.73
CA GLU A 28 8.21 -11.99 -9.03
C GLU A 28 7.64 -13.41 -9.03
N LYS A 29 8.00 -14.23 -10.03
CA LYS A 29 7.45 -15.59 -10.24
C LYS A 29 7.56 -16.51 -9.01
N ASN A 30 8.54 -16.25 -8.15
CA ASN A 30 8.80 -17.01 -6.92
C ASN A 30 8.50 -16.21 -5.64
N ALA A 31 7.80 -15.08 -5.74
CA ALA A 31 7.40 -14.31 -4.57
C ALA A 31 6.49 -15.15 -3.66
N PRO A 32 6.64 -15.07 -2.33
CA PRO A 32 5.76 -15.81 -1.42
C PRO A 32 4.30 -15.41 -1.65
N HIS A 33 3.42 -16.41 -1.77
CA HIS A 33 1.99 -16.16 -1.88
C HIS A 33 1.38 -16.10 -0.48
N TYR A 34 1.17 -14.88 0.02
CA TYR A 34 0.52 -14.66 1.31
C TYR A 34 -0.99 -14.76 1.20
N ALA A 35 -1.67 -15.11 2.29
CA ALA A 35 -3.12 -15.00 2.41
C ALA A 35 -3.57 -13.64 3.01
N VAL A 36 -2.62 -12.75 3.27
CA VAL A 36 -2.87 -11.39 3.75
C VAL A 36 -3.33 -10.53 2.57
N ARG A 37 -4.45 -9.84 2.73
CA ARG A 37 -5.10 -9.03 1.69
C ARG A 37 -5.53 -7.70 2.27
N VAL A 38 -5.35 -6.63 1.49
CA VAL A 38 -6.14 -5.42 1.65
C VAL A 38 -7.57 -5.76 1.22
N VAL A 39 -8.54 -5.60 2.11
CA VAL A 39 -9.93 -6.01 1.84
C VAL A 39 -10.86 -4.83 1.58
N THR A 40 -10.55 -3.66 2.15
CA THR A 40 -11.40 -2.47 2.01
C THR A 40 -10.57 -1.21 2.26
N ILE A 41 -10.89 -0.15 1.51
CA ILE A 41 -10.44 1.21 1.76
C ILE A 41 -11.72 2.05 1.97
N ARG A 42 -11.80 2.77 3.09
CA ARG A 42 -12.82 3.78 3.37
C ARG A 42 -12.15 5.15 3.29
N GLN A 43 -12.61 5.97 2.36
CA GLN A 43 -11.95 7.21 1.92
C GLN A 43 -12.88 8.43 1.99
N TYR A 44 -14.13 8.23 2.37
CA TYR A 44 -15.19 9.25 2.31
C TYR A 44 -15.46 9.95 3.65
N SER A 45 -14.55 9.81 4.62
CA SER A 45 -14.67 10.34 5.98
C SER A 45 -13.38 11.00 6.44
N ARG A 46 -13.47 11.78 7.53
CA ARG A 46 -12.30 12.35 8.23
C ARG A 46 -11.46 11.27 8.93
N ASP A 47 -12.06 10.12 9.21
CA ASP A 47 -11.38 8.87 9.53
C ASP A 47 -11.32 7.98 8.28
N GLU A 48 -10.29 8.16 7.47
CA GLU A 48 -10.02 7.22 6.40
C GLU A 48 -9.39 5.97 6.97
N MET A 49 -9.64 4.83 6.34
CA MET A 49 -9.23 3.55 6.91
C MET A 49 -8.96 2.51 5.83
N VAL A 50 -7.87 1.78 5.99
CA VAL A 50 -7.62 0.54 5.25
C VAL A 50 -7.78 -0.65 6.16
N SER A 51 -8.57 -1.61 5.74
CA SER A 51 -8.69 -2.92 6.38
C SER A 51 -7.80 -3.93 5.68
N ILE A 52 -6.99 -4.64 6.46
CA ILE A 52 -6.12 -5.71 5.99
C ILE A 52 -6.44 -6.95 6.78
N ALA A 53 -6.71 -8.07 6.11
CA ALA A 53 -7.08 -9.32 6.74
C ALA A 53 -6.15 -10.45 6.32
N ASN A 54 -5.84 -11.33 7.28
CA ASN A 54 -5.28 -12.63 6.96
C ASN A 54 -6.43 -13.59 6.67
N GLN A 55 -6.69 -13.85 5.39
CA GLN A 55 -7.76 -14.75 4.95
C GLN A 55 -7.34 -16.23 4.95
N GLY A 56 -6.11 -16.54 5.35
CA GLY A 56 -5.59 -17.89 5.44
C GLY A 56 -5.93 -18.59 6.75
N ASP A 57 -5.48 -19.83 6.86
CA ASP A 57 -5.63 -20.71 8.02
C ASP A 57 -4.44 -20.65 8.99
N LYS A 58 -3.32 -20.04 8.58
CA LYS A 58 -2.08 -19.93 9.36
C LYS A 58 -1.79 -18.48 9.76
N PRO A 59 -1.16 -18.25 10.93
CA PRO A 59 -0.69 -16.92 11.30
C PRO A 59 0.38 -16.43 10.33
N VAL A 60 0.41 -15.12 10.08
CA VAL A 60 1.42 -14.45 9.26
C VAL A 60 2.05 -13.32 10.05
N ASP A 61 3.37 -13.35 10.16
CA ASP A 61 4.15 -12.25 10.73
C ASP A 61 4.27 -11.13 9.69
N ILE A 62 3.68 -9.98 10.00
CA ILE A 62 3.74 -8.78 9.18
C ILE A 62 4.65 -7.71 9.79
N SER A 63 5.49 -8.09 10.76
CA SER A 63 6.45 -7.19 11.40
C SER A 63 7.34 -6.55 10.34
N GLY A 64 7.33 -5.22 10.33
CA GLY A 64 8.02 -4.49 9.29
C GLY A 64 7.56 -4.90 7.88
N TRP A 65 6.27 -5.06 7.64
CA TRP A 65 5.72 -4.93 6.29
C TRP A 65 5.46 -3.46 5.97
N THR A 66 5.14 -3.16 4.71
CA THR A 66 4.85 -1.80 4.27
C THR A 66 3.53 -1.73 3.53
N LEU A 67 2.61 -0.88 4.02
CA LEU A 67 1.45 -0.44 3.26
C LEU A 67 1.81 0.84 2.52
N TRP A 68 1.76 0.81 1.19
CA TRP A 68 2.09 1.93 0.33
C TRP A 68 0.85 2.40 -0.42
N ALA A 69 0.54 3.69 -0.29
CA ALA A 69 -0.52 4.36 -1.01
C ALA A 69 0.08 5.05 -2.25
N HIS A 70 -0.31 4.58 -3.43
CA HIS A 70 0.06 5.21 -4.70
C HIS A 70 -1.10 6.02 -5.24
N ARG A 71 -0.79 7.24 -5.68
CA ARG A 71 -1.74 8.10 -6.40
C ARG A 71 -1.33 8.19 -7.86
N PRO A 72 -2.23 7.94 -8.82
CA PRO A 72 -1.91 8.03 -10.26
C PRO A 72 -1.28 9.36 -10.66
N ASN A 73 -1.67 10.44 -9.97
CA ASN A 73 -1.23 11.81 -10.26
C ASN A 73 -0.03 12.28 -9.42
N LYS A 74 0.61 11.40 -8.63
CA LYS A 74 1.78 11.77 -7.82
C LYS A 74 2.95 10.82 -8.05
N THR A 75 4.10 11.41 -8.35
CA THR A 75 5.37 10.69 -8.52
C THR A 75 5.86 10.01 -7.24
N ILE A 76 5.44 10.52 -6.07
CA ILE A 76 5.84 9.99 -4.75
C ILE A 76 4.58 9.55 -4.00
N GLY A 77 4.45 8.24 -3.77
CA GLY A 77 3.47 7.67 -2.85
C GLY A 77 3.92 7.81 -1.39
N ILE A 78 3.03 7.54 -0.45
CA ILE A 78 3.34 7.56 0.99
C ILE A 78 3.23 6.15 1.58
N ALA A 79 4.08 5.86 2.57
CA ALA A 79 4.20 4.53 3.17
C ALA A 79 3.89 4.53 4.68
N TYR A 80 3.25 3.46 5.14
CA TYR A 80 3.11 3.06 6.54
C TYR A 80 3.90 1.79 6.79
N ARG A 81 4.73 1.80 7.82
CA ARG A 81 5.50 0.63 8.27
C ARG A 81 4.76 -0.03 9.43
N PHE A 82 4.46 -1.32 9.30
CA PHE A 82 3.88 -2.07 10.41
C PHE A 82 4.88 -2.17 11.57
N PRO A 83 4.41 -2.08 12.82
CA PRO A 83 5.27 -2.17 13.99
C PRO A 83 5.92 -3.56 14.07
N GLN A 84 6.97 -3.66 14.88
CA GLN A 84 7.54 -4.96 15.25
C GLN A 84 6.54 -5.77 16.09
N ASP A 85 6.77 -7.08 16.17
CA ASP A 85 5.94 -8.04 16.89
C ASP A 85 4.47 -8.04 16.45
N CYS A 86 4.24 -7.82 15.16
CA CYS A 86 2.91 -7.72 14.56
C CYS A 86 2.56 -9.01 13.80
N VAL A 87 1.86 -9.92 14.47
CA VAL A 87 1.42 -11.21 13.89
C VAL A 87 -0.08 -11.21 13.67
N LEU A 88 -0.52 -11.34 12.42
CA LEU A 88 -1.94 -11.55 12.10
C LEU A 88 -2.27 -13.03 12.20
N LYS A 89 -3.10 -13.38 13.18
CA LYS A 89 -3.70 -14.71 13.29
C LYS A 89 -4.61 -14.98 12.08
N SER A 90 -4.95 -16.25 11.88
CA SER A 90 -5.95 -16.66 10.89
C SER A 90 -7.27 -15.90 11.11
N GLN A 91 -7.84 -15.38 10.02
CA GLN A 91 -9.08 -14.60 9.99
C GLN A 91 -9.04 -13.29 10.82
N GLN A 92 -7.87 -12.89 11.34
CA GLN A 92 -7.70 -11.60 12.01
C GLN A 92 -7.64 -10.48 10.96
N MET A 93 -8.20 -9.33 11.33
CA MET A 93 -8.16 -8.12 10.53
C MET A 93 -7.47 -7.01 11.33
N ILE A 94 -6.81 -6.08 10.66
CA ILE A 94 -6.28 -4.85 11.25
C ILE A 94 -6.84 -3.66 10.48
N ARG A 95 -6.96 -2.53 11.14
CA ARG A 95 -7.38 -1.26 10.54
C ARG A 95 -6.26 -0.24 10.66
N VAL A 96 -5.89 0.38 9.55
CA VAL A 96 -4.91 1.47 9.50
C VAL A 96 -5.63 2.75 9.17
N HIS A 97 -5.66 3.67 10.12
CA HIS A 97 -6.40 4.92 10.08
C HIS A 97 -5.53 6.08 9.60
N SER A 98 -6.13 6.97 8.81
CA SER A 98 -5.56 8.25 8.40
C SER A 98 -6.61 9.35 8.33
N GLY A 99 -6.17 10.59 8.15
CA GLY A 99 -7.05 11.77 8.15
C GLY A 99 -7.21 12.40 9.54
N PRO A 100 -7.91 13.54 9.63
CA PRO A 100 -7.95 14.36 10.85
C PRO A 100 -8.45 13.64 12.10
N GLU A 101 -9.31 12.63 11.96
CA GLU A 101 -9.82 11.85 13.10
C GLU A 101 -8.79 10.87 13.69
N ALA A 102 -7.63 10.69 13.05
CA ALA A 102 -6.51 9.98 13.69
C ALA A 102 -5.85 10.79 14.83
N LEU A 103 -6.22 12.07 15.01
CA LEU A 103 -5.68 12.93 16.07
C LEU A 103 -6.05 12.43 17.47
N GLY A 104 -5.07 12.40 18.38
CA GLY A 104 -5.31 12.02 19.77
C GLY A 104 -5.45 10.52 20.02
N HIS A 105 -5.46 9.71 18.96
CA HIS A 105 -5.47 8.25 19.06
C HIS A 105 -4.05 7.67 19.08
N SER A 106 -3.90 6.50 19.67
CA SER A 106 -2.66 5.73 19.70
C SER A 106 -2.90 4.33 19.19
N SER A 107 -1.95 3.82 18.42
CA SER A 107 -2.03 2.46 17.86
C SER A 107 -2.14 1.44 18.99
N THR A 108 -3.15 0.58 18.88
CA THR A 108 -3.15 -0.66 19.63
C THR A 108 -1.97 -1.51 19.15
N LYS A 109 -1.33 -2.28 20.03
CA LYS A 109 -0.45 -3.36 19.56
C LYS A 109 -1.27 -4.26 18.62
N CYS A 110 -0.66 -4.99 17.68
CA CYS A 110 -1.37 -5.87 16.73
C CYS A 110 -2.06 -7.08 17.39
N GLN A 111 -2.93 -6.83 18.36
CA GLN A 111 -3.54 -7.75 19.30
C GLN A 111 -5.05 -7.55 19.30
N GLY A 112 -5.79 -8.59 19.62
CA GLY A 112 -7.26 -8.59 19.51
C GLY A 112 -7.75 -8.93 18.10
N LYS A 113 -9.07 -8.91 17.91
CA LYS A 113 -9.70 -9.35 16.65
C LYS A 113 -9.51 -8.34 15.51
N THR A 114 -9.57 -7.06 15.84
CA THR A 114 -9.53 -5.92 14.91
C THR A 114 -8.73 -4.73 15.47
N PRO A 115 -7.42 -4.88 15.75
CA PRO A 115 -6.60 -3.78 16.25
C PRO A 115 -6.63 -2.58 15.29
N ASP A 116 -6.66 -1.41 15.90
CA ASP A 116 -6.60 -0.11 15.24
C ASP A 116 -5.19 0.45 15.34
N LEU A 117 -4.65 0.82 14.18
CA LEU A 117 -3.34 1.43 13.99
C LEU A 117 -3.54 2.81 13.36
N PHE A 118 -2.76 3.80 13.77
CA PHE A 118 -2.90 5.18 13.28
C PHE A 118 -1.65 5.59 12.51
N TRP A 119 -1.84 6.09 11.29
CA TRP A 119 -0.75 6.44 10.37
C TRP A 119 -0.45 7.93 10.37
N THR A 120 -1.42 8.77 9.99
CA THR A 120 -1.18 10.21 9.80
C THR A 120 -2.48 11.01 9.84
N LEU A 121 -2.39 12.28 10.21
CA LEU A 121 -3.52 13.21 10.20
C LEU A 121 -3.91 13.68 8.79
N ARG A 122 -3.07 13.38 7.80
CA ARG A 122 -3.31 13.76 6.40
C ARG A 122 -4.25 12.75 5.74
N TYR A 123 -5.08 13.22 4.83
CA TYR A 123 -5.79 12.35 3.91
C TYR A 123 -4.79 11.58 3.03
N VAL A 124 -4.82 10.25 3.13
CA VAL A 124 -4.04 9.29 2.36
C VAL A 124 -4.83 8.79 1.17
N TRP A 125 -6.11 8.47 1.35
CA TRP A 125 -6.96 7.74 0.41
C TRP A 125 -8.03 8.60 -0.26
N CYS A 126 -8.19 9.85 0.15
CA CYS A 126 -9.15 10.71 -0.50
C CYS A 126 -8.52 11.26 -1.79
N ASP A 127 -8.81 10.60 -2.91
CA ASP A 127 -8.54 11.08 -4.26
C ASP A 127 -9.74 10.82 -5.20
N SER A 128 -10.06 11.83 -6.01
CA SER A 128 -11.16 11.86 -6.98
C SER A 128 -11.05 10.83 -8.11
N ASN A 129 -9.85 10.30 -8.38
CA ASN A 129 -9.61 9.33 -9.47
C ASN A 129 -9.35 7.90 -8.97
N GLY A 130 -9.55 7.65 -7.67
CA GLY A 130 -9.16 6.40 -7.03
C GLY A 130 -7.66 6.31 -6.75
N ASP A 131 -7.31 5.42 -5.82
CA ASP A 131 -5.93 5.09 -5.47
C ASP A 131 -5.70 3.58 -5.49
N SER A 132 -4.44 3.20 -5.44
CA SER A 132 -4.00 1.82 -5.24
C SER A 132 -3.30 1.69 -3.88
N ALA A 133 -3.70 0.69 -3.11
CA ALA A 133 -2.92 0.19 -1.97
C ALA A 133 -2.04 -0.98 -2.41
N TYR A 134 -0.77 -0.92 -2.03
CA TYR A 134 0.20 -2.00 -2.21
C TYR A 134 0.69 -2.43 -0.84
N LEU A 135 0.65 -3.73 -0.59
CA LEU A 135 1.18 -4.33 0.62
C LEU A 135 2.46 -5.08 0.26
N TYR A 136 3.58 -4.64 0.80
CA TYR A 136 4.88 -5.27 0.63
C TYR A 136 5.30 -5.99 1.91
N ASP A 137 5.91 -7.16 1.77
CA ASP A 137 6.55 -7.87 2.88
C ASP A 137 7.80 -7.13 3.38
N ALA A 138 8.41 -7.65 4.44
CA ALA A 138 9.62 -7.06 5.03
C ALA A 138 10.86 -7.06 4.13
N LYS A 139 10.85 -7.86 3.06
CA LYS A 139 11.92 -7.95 2.06
C LYS A 139 11.62 -7.10 0.82
N GLY A 140 10.46 -6.43 0.77
CA GLY A 140 10.02 -5.62 -0.36
C GLY A 140 9.34 -6.41 -1.48
N ASN A 141 8.93 -7.66 -1.25
CA ASN A 141 8.11 -8.40 -2.22
C ASN A 141 6.65 -7.97 -2.11
N LEU A 142 5.97 -7.84 -3.25
CA LEU A 142 4.55 -7.50 -3.27
C LEU A 142 3.73 -8.69 -2.76
N ALA A 143 3.06 -8.50 -1.62
CA ALA A 143 2.16 -9.48 -1.02
C ALA A 143 0.72 -9.36 -1.54
N ASN A 144 0.23 -8.12 -1.69
CA ASN A 144 -1.09 -7.85 -2.24
C ASN A 144 -1.18 -6.45 -2.83
N ARG A 145 -2.09 -6.28 -3.80
CA ARG A 145 -2.48 -5.00 -4.38
C ARG A 145 -4.00 -4.89 -4.38
N PHE A 146 -4.51 -3.71 -4.09
CA PHE A 146 -5.93 -3.40 -4.09
C PHE A 146 -6.16 -2.01 -4.70
N GLU A 147 -7.15 -1.90 -5.58
CA GLU A 147 -7.52 -0.65 -6.24
C GLU A 147 -8.98 -0.33 -5.97
N TYR A 148 -9.30 0.95 -5.91
CA TYR A 148 -10.68 1.45 -5.93
C TYR A 148 -10.77 2.64 -6.87
N GLY A 149 -11.98 3.00 -7.31
CA GLY A 149 -12.22 4.22 -8.11
C GLY A 149 -11.94 4.11 -9.61
N ALA A 150 -11.24 3.07 -10.10
CA ALA A 150 -11.13 2.81 -11.54
C ALA A 150 -12.26 1.89 -12.03
N GLY A 151 -13.33 2.49 -12.56
CA GLY A 151 -14.32 1.79 -13.41
C GLY A 151 -15.63 1.35 -12.76
N TRP A 152 -15.87 1.60 -11.47
CA TRP A 152 -17.12 1.23 -10.81
C TRP A 152 -17.93 2.47 -10.41
N HIS A 153 -18.84 2.82 -11.33
CA HIS A 153 -19.93 3.79 -11.24
C HIS A 153 -19.58 5.29 -11.29
N LEU A 154 -20.36 5.97 -12.14
CA LEU A 154 -20.56 7.42 -12.30
C LEU A 154 -21.11 8.11 -11.03
N SER A 155 -20.64 7.73 -9.85
CA SER A 155 -21.01 8.38 -8.61
C SER A 155 -19.99 9.48 -8.34
N ALA A 156 -20.50 10.71 -8.38
CA ALA A 156 -19.87 11.97 -8.03
C ALA A 156 -18.52 11.85 -7.32
N VAL A 157 -17.53 12.63 -7.79
CA VAL A 157 -16.32 12.97 -7.03
C VAL A 157 -16.76 13.29 -5.60
N VAL A 158 -16.51 12.39 -4.65
CA VAL A 158 -16.82 12.65 -3.26
C VAL A 158 -15.68 13.52 -2.76
N PRO A 159 -15.89 14.83 -2.57
CA PRO A 159 -14.84 15.69 -2.05
C PRO A 159 -14.44 15.17 -0.67
N CYS A 160 -13.15 15.28 -0.36
CA CYS A 160 -12.68 14.95 0.98
C CYS A 160 -13.51 15.72 2.01
N ALA A 161 -13.84 15.06 3.12
CA ALA A 161 -14.57 15.71 4.18
C ALA A 161 -13.82 17.00 4.57
N PRO A 162 -14.50 18.17 4.64
CA PRO A 162 -13.82 19.43 4.88
C PRO A 162 -13.09 19.40 6.23
N SER A 163 -11.90 20.02 6.27
CA SER A 163 -11.22 20.33 7.53
C SER A 163 -11.99 21.45 8.23
N GLY A 164 -13.03 21.09 8.99
CA GLY A 164 -13.61 21.99 10.00
C GLY A 164 -12.58 22.43 11.04
#